data_AF-A0A925K173-F1
#
_entry.id   AF-A0A925K173-F1
#
_cell.length_a   1.000
_cell.length_b   1.000
_cell.length_c   1.000
_cell.angle_alpha   90.00
_cell.angle_beta   90.00
_cell.angle_gamma   90.00
#
_symmetry.space_group_name_H-M   'P 1'
#
loop_
_entity.id
_entity.type
_entity.pdbx_description
1 polymer ?
#
loop_
_entity_poly.entity_id
_entity_poly.type
_entity_poly.pdbx_seq_one_letter_code
_entity_poly.pdbx_strand_id
1 'polypeptide(L)'
;MKSYPKARPFAALLMALVLLASPIAVLAKKGEKNFKRGMEFEQAQQWEKAAQEFALAVAAAPSDTEYQLHYRRAVFNASQVYMLKGKALA
;
A
#
# COMPACT_ATOMS: atom_id res chain seq x y z
N MET A 1 -7.77 -49.35 20.44
CA MET A 1 -7.70 -47.99 19.87
C MET A 1 -9.11 -47.38 19.94
N LYS A 2 -9.39 -46.45 20.85
CA LYS A 2 -10.73 -45.85 21.01
C LYS A 2 -10.94 -44.80 19.93
N SER A 3 -11.86 -45.08 18.99
CA SER A 3 -12.26 -44.14 17.94
C SER A 3 -13.34 -43.21 18.50
N TYR A 4 -13.09 -41.90 18.50
CA TYR A 4 -14.02 -40.89 18.99
C TYR A 4 -14.72 -40.21 17.79
N PRO A 5 -15.90 -40.69 17.36
CA PRO A 5 -16.55 -40.25 16.11
C PRO A 5 -16.93 -38.77 16.12
N LYS A 6 -17.12 -38.16 17.29
CA LYS A 6 -17.48 -36.74 17.45
C LYS A 6 -16.29 -35.78 17.58
N ALA A 7 -15.06 -36.30 17.69
CA ALA A 7 -13.85 -35.46 17.74
C ALA A 7 -13.49 -34.89 16.36
N ARG A 8 -13.78 -35.63 15.27
CA ARG A 8 -13.55 -35.18 13.88
C ARG A 8 -14.34 -33.92 13.48
N PRO A 9 -15.68 -33.86 13.65
CA PRO A 9 -16.44 -32.66 13.27
C PRO A 9 -16.08 -31.45 14.13
N PHE A 10 -15.75 -31.66 15.41
CA PHE A 10 -15.34 -30.58 16.30
C PHE A 10 -13.98 -30.00 15.91
N ALA A 11 -13.00 -30.85 15.58
CA ALA A 11 -11.71 -30.41 15.06
C ALA A 11 -11.84 -29.66 13.71
N ALA A 12 -12.77 -30.11 12.84
CA ALA A 12 -13.05 -29.43 11.57
C ALA A 12 -13.67 -28.04 11.78
N LEU A 13 -14.60 -27.89 12.74
CA LEU A 13 -15.19 -26.61 13.12
C LEU A 13 -14.15 -25.65 13.70
N LEU A 14 -13.25 -26.13 14.56
CA LEU A 14 -12.16 -25.33 15.10
C LEU A 14 -11.18 -24.88 14.01
N MET A 15 -10.81 -25.76 13.07
CA MET A 15 -9.97 -25.39 11.93
C MET A 15 -10.66 -24.36 11.02
N ALA A 16 -11.96 -24.52 10.74
CA ALA A 16 -12.72 -23.53 9.97
C ALA A 16 -12.76 -22.17 10.66
N LEU A 17 -12.94 -22.13 11.99
CA LEU A 17 -12.94 -20.90 12.77
C LEU A 17 -11.56 -20.22 12.75
N VAL A 18 -10.47 -20.98 12.83
CA VAL A 18 -9.09 -20.46 12.74
C VAL A 18 -8.76 -19.94 11.34
N LEU A 19 -9.27 -20.58 10.28
CA LEU A 19 -9.10 -20.11 8.90
C LEU A 19 -9.93 -18.84 8.61
N LEU A 20 -11.11 -18.72 9.20
CA LEU A 20 -11.98 -17.54 9.10
C LEU A 20 -11.52 -16.38 10.00
N ALA A 21 -10.73 -16.66 11.04
CA ALA A 21 -9.92 -15.68 11.76
C ALA A 21 -8.73 -15.22 10.90
N SER A 22 -9.02 -14.82 9.65
CA SER A 22 -8.08 -14.07 8.83
C SER A 22 -7.69 -12.77 9.56
N PRO A 23 -6.46 -12.28 9.39
CA PRO A 23 -5.99 -11.15 10.18
C PRO A 23 -6.81 -9.91 9.84
N ILE A 24 -7.57 -9.44 10.83
CA ILE A 24 -8.29 -8.15 10.81
C ILE A 24 -7.33 -6.99 10.44
N ALA A 25 -6.01 -7.20 10.57
CA ALA A 25 -4.95 -6.31 10.11
C ALA A 25 -4.97 -6.00 8.59
N VAL A 26 -5.71 -6.76 7.76
CA VAL A 26 -5.94 -6.43 6.34
C VAL A 26 -6.89 -5.23 6.16
N LEU A 27 -7.74 -4.94 7.14
CA LEU A 27 -8.75 -3.87 7.02
C LEU A 27 -8.18 -2.46 7.20
N ALA A 28 -7.02 -2.31 7.87
CA ALA A 28 -6.33 -1.03 7.93
C ALA A 28 -5.48 -0.83 6.67
N LYS A 29 -5.86 0.11 5.80
CA LYS A 29 -5.09 0.47 4.59
C LYS A 29 -3.75 1.07 5.01
N LYS A 30 -2.73 0.23 5.16
CA LYS A 30 -1.37 0.63 5.56
C LYS A 30 -0.86 1.65 4.55
N GLY A 31 -0.28 2.76 5.03
CA GLY A 31 0.25 3.81 4.16
C GLY A 31 -0.75 4.90 3.74
N GLU A 32 -2.04 4.80 4.13
CA GLU A 32 -3.08 5.77 3.73
C GLU A 32 -2.78 7.21 4.15
N LYS A 33 -2.18 7.42 5.32
CA LYS A 33 -1.78 8.76 5.78
C LYS A 33 -0.77 9.41 4.83
N ASN A 34 0.27 8.67 4.44
CA ASN A 34 1.30 9.18 3.53
C ASN A 34 0.71 9.34 2.14
N PHE A 35 -0.15 8.42 1.70
CA PHE A 35 -0.86 8.56 0.43
C PHE A 35 -1.68 9.85 0.36
N LYS A 36 -2.47 10.17 1.40
CA LYS A 36 -3.25 11.42 1.45
C LYS A 36 -2.36 12.67 1.38
N ARG A 37 -1.24 12.68 2.11
CA ARG A 37 -0.25 13.78 2.02
C ARG A 37 0.37 13.89 0.62
N GLY A 38 0.71 12.76 0.02
CA GLY A 38 1.20 12.71 -1.35
C GLY A 38 0.19 13.30 -2.33
N MET A 39 -1.10 13.01 -2.16
CA MET A 39 -2.18 13.58 -2.96
C MET A 39 -2.31 15.10 -2.79
N GLU A 40 -2.16 15.62 -1.57
CA GLU A 40 -2.14 17.07 -1.32
C GLU A 40 -0.97 17.74 -2.05
N PHE A 41 0.23 17.14 -2.00
CA PHE A 41 1.39 17.64 -2.75
C PHE A 41 1.22 17.50 -4.26
N GLU A 42 0.60 16.41 -4.73
CA GLU A 42 0.30 16.21 -6.16
C GLU A 42 -0.63 17.31 -6.69
N GLN A 43 -1.70 17.63 -5.94
CA GLN A 43 -2.62 18.72 -6.27
C GLN A 43 -1.91 20.09 -6.25
N ALA A 44 -0.96 20.28 -5.34
CA ALA A 44 -0.11 21.47 -5.29
C ALA A 44 1.05 21.46 -6.31
N GLN A 45 1.12 20.47 -7.20
CA GLN A 45 2.20 20.27 -8.18
C GLN A 45 3.61 20.19 -7.55
N GLN A 46 3.70 19.83 -6.28
CA GLN A 46 4.95 19.62 -5.54
C GLN A 46 5.43 18.17 -5.73
N TRP A 47 5.78 17.83 -6.98
CA TRP A 47 6.04 16.45 -7.43
C TRP A 47 7.09 15.69 -6.61
N GLU A 48 8.16 16.37 -6.18
CA GLU A 48 9.20 15.79 -5.33
C GLU A 48 8.67 15.33 -3.97
N LYS A 49 7.91 16.21 -3.28
CA LYS A 49 7.33 15.88 -1.97
C LYS A 49 6.25 14.81 -2.10
N ALA A 50 5.46 14.89 -3.17
CA ALA A 50 4.48 13.86 -3.49
C ALA A 50 5.17 12.49 -3.67
N ALA A 51 6.26 12.42 -4.44
CA ALA A 51 7.01 11.19 -4.65
C ALA A 51 7.56 10.60 -3.35
N GLN A 52 8.06 11.44 -2.42
CA GLN A 52 8.55 11.00 -1.12
C GLN A 52 7.45 10.38 -0.26
N GLU A 53 6.30 11.05 -0.14
CA GLU A 53 5.17 10.54 0.64
C GLU A 53 4.56 9.28 0.00
N PHE A 54 4.45 9.24 -1.33
CA PHE A 54 4.01 8.03 -2.04
C PHE A 54 5.00 6.87 -1.90
N ALA A 55 6.31 7.11 -1.86
CA ALA A 55 7.29 6.07 -1.60
C ALA A 55 7.07 5.40 -0.24
N LEU A 56 6.76 6.20 0.81
CA LEU A 56 6.40 5.68 2.13
C LEU A 56 5.09 4.88 2.10
N ALA A 57 4.12 5.30 1.30
CA ALA A 57 2.86 4.57 1.11
C ALA A 57 3.10 3.22 0.42
N VAL A 58 3.87 3.19 -0.67
CA VAL A 58 4.26 1.96 -1.38
C VAL A 58 5.07 1.02 -0.48
N ALA A 59 6.00 1.55 0.33
CA ALA A 59 6.75 0.73 1.28
C ALA A 59 5.83 0.07 2.34
N ALA A 60 4.78 0.77 2.75
CA ALA A 60 3.81 0.25 3.73
C ALA A 60 2.83 -0.77 3.13
N ALA A 61 2.46 -0.61 1.86
CA ALA A 61 1.58 -1.52 1.13
C ALA A 61 2.07 -1.75 -0.32
N PRO A 62 3.10 -2.61 -0.53
CA PRO A 62 3.71 -2.78 -1.84
C PRO A 62 2.78 -3.37 -2.90
N SER A 63 1.73 -4.08 -2.49
CA SER A 63 0.73 -4.67 -3.40
C SER A 63 -0.39 -3.70 -3.79
N ASP A 64 -0.42 -2.49 -3.23
CA ASP A 64 -1.45 -1.49 -3.56
C ASP A 64 -1.10 -0.79 -4.88
N THR A 65 -1.82 -1.15 -5.94
CA THR A 65 -1.61 -0.61 -7.29
C THR A 65 -1.86 0.89 -7.37
N GLU A 66 -2.77 1.44 -6.56
CA GLU A 66 -3.07 2.87 -6.54
C GLU A 66 -1.83 3.64 -6.07
N TYR A 67 -1.19 3.18 -5.00
CA TYR A 67 0.00 3.82 -4.46
C TYR A 67 1.16 3.76 -5.46
N GLN A 68 1.33 2.60 -6.12
CA GLN A 68 2.34 2.46 -7.17
C GLN A 68 2.11 3.42 -8.33
N LEU A 69 0.85 3.58 -8.77
CA LEU A 69 0.50 4.44 -9.90
C LEU A 69 0.84 5.91 -9.59
N HIS A 70 0.40 6.40 -8.44
CA HIS A 70 0.66 7.78 -8.02
C HIS A 70 2.15 8.05 -7.79
N TYR A 71 2.86 7.10 -7.18
CA TYR A 71 4.32 7.19 -7.04
C TYR A 71 5.02 7.34 -8.38
N ARG A 72 4.71 6.47 -9.36
CA ARG A 72 5.31 6.53 -10.70
C ARG A 72 5.00 7.86 -11.41
N ARG A 73 3.76 8.33 -11.32
CA ARG A 73 3.38 9.64 -11.88
C ARG A 73 4.18 10.78 -11.25
N ALA A 74 4.28 10.81 -9.93
CA ALA A 74 5.00 11.87 -9.21
C ALA A 74 6.49 11.90 -9.59
N VAL A 75 7.17 10.76 -9.62
CA VAL A 75 8.57 10.65 -10.03
C VAL A 75 8.77 11.09 -11.49
N PHE A 76 7.87 10.68 -12.39
CA PHE A 76 7.95 11.08 -13.80
C PHE A 76 7.81 12.61 -13.97
N ASN A 77 6.81 13.22 -13.33
CA ASN A 77 6.63 14.68 -13.38
C ASN A 77 7.78 15.44 -12.74
N ALA A 78 8.31 14.97 -11.61
CA ALA A 78 9.46 15.58 -10.98
C ALA A 78 10.70 15.53 -11.90
N SER A 79 10.93 14.40 -12.56
CA SER A 79 12.01 14.24 -13.55
C SER A 79 11.89 15.24 -14.71
N GLN A 80 10.67 15.46 -15.22
CA GLN A 80 10.42 16.46 -16.25
C GLN A 80 10.74 17.89 -15.77
N VAL A 81 10.36 18.24 -14.54
CA VAL A 81 10.67 19.54 -13.94
C VAL A 81 12.18 19.76 -13.84
N TYR A 82 12.95 18.75 -13.43
CA TYR A 82 14.41 18.86 -13.38
C TYR A 82 15.04 18.97 -14.76
N MET A 83 14.53 18.24 -15.75
CA MET A 83 15.01 18.37 -17.13
C MET A 83 14.80 19.80 -17.65
N LEU A 84 13.64 20.40 -17.39
CA LEU A 84 13.35 21.78 -17.79
C LEU A 84 14.26 22.79 -17.06
N LYS A 85 14.48 22.61 -15.75
CA LYS A 85 15.41 23.44 -14.98
C LYS A 85 16.84 23.32 -15.51
N GLY A 86 17.30 22.11 -15.80
CA GLY A 86 18.63 21.87 -16.38
C GLY A 86 18.80 22.56 -17.74
N LYS A 87 17.78 22.47 -18.61
CA LYS A 87 17.78 23.16 -19.91
C LYS A 87 17.80 24.69 -19.78
N ALA A 88 17.17 25.25 -18.75
CA ALA A 88 17.16 26.69 -18.52
C ALA A 88 18.49 27.25 -17.97
N LEU A 89 19.39 26.37 -17.52
CA LEU A 89 20.70 26.74 -16.97
C LEU A 89 21.85 26.55 -17.99
N ALA A 90 21.57 26.01 -19.17
CA ALA A 90 22.52 25.80 -20.26
C ALA A 90 22.44 26.94 -21.28
#